data_AF-A0A285TW52-F1
#
_entry.id   AF-A0A285TW52-F1
#
_cell.length_a   1.000
_cell.length_b   1.000
_cell.length_c   1.000
_cell.angle_alpha   90.00
_cell.angle_beta   90.00
_cell.angle_gamma   90.00
#
_symmetry.space_group_name_H-M   'P 1'
#
loop_
_entity.id
_entity.type
_entity.pdbx_description
1 polymer ?
#
loop_
_entity_poly.entity_id
_entity_poly.type
_entity_poly.pdbx_seq_one_letter_code
_entity_poly.pdbx_strand_id
1 'polypeptide(L)' 'MSVQSHVEALTAKHAALEQELHLEQRRPAPDNSRVADIKRRKLEIKDEISRITH' A
#
# COMPACT_ATOMS: atom_id res chain seq x y z
N MET A 1 11.50 18.09 -9.39
CA MET A 1 11.44 16.83 -8.63
C MET A 1 11.29 15.70 -9.63
N SER A 2 12.17 14.69 -9.57
CA SER A 2 12.23 13.60 -10.55
C SER A 2 11.08 12.63 -10.35
N VAL A 3 10.55 12.08 -11.44
CA VAL A 3 9.59 10.95 -11.47
C VAL A 3 10.03 9.82 -10.54
N GLN A 4 11.35 9.60 -10.45
CA GLN A 4 11.97 8.60 -9.57
C GLN A 4 11.63 8.81 -8.08
N SER A 5 11.67 10.07 -7.61
CA SER A 5 11.37 10.38 -6.21
C SER A 5 9.89 10.15 -5.86
N HIS A 6 9.01 10.33 -6.85
CA HIS A 6 7.58 10.06 -6.67
C HIS A 6 7.30 8.55 -6.58
N VAL A 7 7.93 7.74 -7.44
CA VAL A 7 7.85 6.27 -7.38
C VAL A 7 8.43 5.72 -6.08
N GLU A 8 9.56 6.25 -5.60
CA GLU A 8 10.14 5.87 -4.31
C GLU A 8 9.19 6.17 -3.14
N ALA A 9 8.56 7.35 -3.13
CA ALA A 9 7.58 7.71 -2.11
C ALA A 9 6.34 6.79 -2.14
N LEU A 10 5.83 6.45 -3.33
CA LEU A 10 4.72 5.51 -3.49
C LEU A 10 5.11 4.09 -3.04
N THR A 11 6.32 3.65 -3.37
CA THR A 11 6.85 2.34 -2.96
C THR A 11 6.99 2.26 -1.43
N ALA A 12 7.50 3.32 -0.79
CA ALA A 12 7.58 3.41 0.66
C ALA A 12 6.19 3.36 1.33
N LYS A 13 5.19 4.06 0.76
CA LYS A 13 3.79 3.98 1.22
C LYS A 13 3.21 2.58 1.06
N HIS A 14 3.47 1.92 -0.07
CA HIS A 14 3.02 0.55 -0.31
C HIS A 14 3.59 -0.41 0.73
N ALA A 15 4.88 -0.31 1.05
CA ALA A 15 5.53 -1.12 2.07
C ALA A 15 4.95 -0.88 3.48
N ALA A 16 4.64 0.37 3.83
CA ALA A 16 4.00 0.70 5.10
C ALA A 16 2.59 0.09 5.23
N LEU A 17 1.77 0.17 4.17
CA LEU A 17 0.45 -0.46 4.13
C LEU A 17 0.53 -1.99 4.21
N GLU A 18 1.57 -2.58 3.62
CA GLU A 18 1.82 -4.02 3.70
C GLU A 18 2.14 -4.46 5.13
N GLN A 19 2.97 -3.69 5.84
CA GLN A 19 3.22 -3.92 7.25
C GLN A 19 1.95 -3.77 8.10
N GLU A 20 1.15 -2.72 7.87
CA GLU A 20 -0.11 -2.52 8.58
C GLU A 20 -1.08 -3.69 8.35
N LEU A 21 -1.18 -4.18 7.10
CA LEU A 21 -1.99 -5.35 6.75
C LEU A 21 -1.52 -6.60 7.50
N HIS A 22 -0.20 -6.85 7.53
CA HIS A 22 0.37 -8.01 8.22
C HIS A 22 0.14 -7.94 9.72
N LEU A 23 0.25 -6.76 10.32
CA LEU A 23 -0.05 -6.56 11.74
C LEU A 23 -1.53 -6.82 12.03
N GLU A 24 -2.43 -6.27 11.22
CA GLU A 24 -3.87 -6.44 11.41
C GLU A 24 -4.30 -7.91 11.24
N GLN A 25 -3.74 -8.62 10.26
CA GLN A 25 -4.01 -10.05 10.05
C GLN A 25 -3.46 -10.95 11.16
N ARG A 26 -2.41 -10.52 11.87
CA ARG A 26 -1.86 -11.25 13.02
C ARG A 26 -2.66 -11.03 14.30
N ARG A 27 -3.59 -10.07 14.33
CA ARG A 27 -4.42 -9.83 15.51
C ARG A 27 -5.37 -11.01 15.72
N PRO A 28 -5.62 -11.40 16.99
CA PRO A 28 -6.54 -12.49 17.31
C PRO A 28 -8.00 -12.20 16.90
N ALA A 29 -8.36 -10.93 16.72
CA ALA A 29 -9.63 -10.51 16.12
C ALA A 29 -9.34 -9.45 15.04
N PRO A 30 -9.07 -9.86 13.79
CA PRO A 30 -8.74 -8.94 12.71
C PRO A 30 -9.99 -8.17 12.27
N ASP A 31 -9.86 -6.86 12.09
CA ASP A 31 -10.92 -6.06 11.48
C ASP A 31 -10.90 -6.27 9.95
N ASN A 32 -11.84 -7.08 9.46
CA ASN A 32 -11.97 -7.39 8.04
C ASN A 32 -12.24 -6.15 7.18
N SER A 33 -12.91 -5.13 7.71
CA SER A 33 -13.15 -3.88 6.99
C SER A 33 -11.84 -3.12 6.79
N ARG A 34 -11.04 -3.01 7.86
CA ARG A 34 -9.71 -2.40 7.82
C ARG A 34 -8.75 -3.16 6.89
N VAL A 35 -8.76 -4.48 6.95
CA VAL A 35 -7.97 -5.35 6.04
C VAL A 35 -8.36 -5.11 4.58
N ALA A 36 -9.66 -5.00 4.27
CA ALA A 36 -10.14 -4.74 2.93
C ALA A 36 -9.74 -3.33 2.43
N ASP A 37 -9.83 -2.32 3.29
CA ASP A 37 -9.44 -0.95 2.96
C ASP A 37 -7.93 -0.82 2.73
N ILE A 38 -7.10 -1.48 3.55
CA ILE A 38 -5.65 -1.51 3.36
C ILE A 38 -5.30 -2.17 2.01
N LYS A 39 -5.95 -3.29 1.67
CA LYS A 39 -5.75 -3.95 0.37
C LYS A 39 -6.17 -3.07 -0.80
N ARG A 40 -7.28 -2.34 -0.69
CA ARG A 40 -7.73 -1.38 -1.72
C ARG A 40 -6.70 -0.29 -1.94
N ARG A 41 -6.19 0.32 -0.86
CA ARG A 41 -5.13 1.34 -0.95
C ARG A 41 -3.84 0.80 -1.55
N LYS A 42 -3.44 -0.44 -1.23
CA LYS A 42 -2.27 -1.08 -1.88
C LYS A 42 -2.46 -1.24 -3.39
N LEU A 43 -3.66 -1.63 -3.82
CA LEU A 43 -4.01 -1.72 -5.24
C LEU A 43 -3.93 -0.35 -5.93
N GLU A 44 -4.51 0.69 -5.33
CA GLU A 44 -4.46 2.06 -5.87
C GLU A 44 -3.03 2.56 -6.05
N ILE A 45 -2.17 2.37 -5.04
CA ILE A 45 -0.75 2.77 -5.14
C ILE A 45 -0.01 1.97 -6.21
N LYS A 46 -0.30 0.66 -6.32
CA LYS A 46 0.31 -0.17 -7.37
C LYS A 46 -0.10 0.32 -8.76
N ASP A 47 -1.37 0.66 -8.95
CA ASP A 47 -1.87 1.21 -10.20
C ASP A 47 -1.26 2.58 -10.50
N GLU A 48 -1.09 3.42 -9.48
CA GLU A 48 -0.44 4.73 -9.60
C GLU A 48 1.04 4.58 -10.01
N ILE A 49 1.79 3.70 -9.35
CA ILE A 49 3.17 3.35 -9.74
C ILE A 49 3.19 2.89 -11.19
N SER A 50 2.32 1.94 -11.57
CA SER A 50 2.23 1.43 -12.93
C SER A 50 1.96 2.55 -13.95
N ARG A 51 1.07 3.50 -13.66
CA ARG A 51 0.80 4.66 -14.54
C ARG A 51 1.99 5.61 -14.69
N ILE A 52 2.84 5.72 -13.68
CA ILE A 52 3.99 6.61 -13.69
C ILE A 52 5.19 5.96 -14.38
N THR A 53 5.32 4.64 -14.26
CA THR A 53 6.43 3.86 -14.85
C THR A 53 6.18 3.43 -16.30
N HIS A 54 4.98 3.61 -16.83
CA HIS A 54 4.57 3.21 -18.17
C HIS A 54 4.40 4.44 -19.08
#